data_AF-A0A2H6NDY2-F1
#
_entry.id   AF-A0A2H6NDY2-F1
#
_cell.length_a   1.000
_cell.length_b   1.000
_cell.length_c   1.000
_cell.angle_alpha   90.00
_cell.angle_beta   90.00
_cell.angle_gamma   90.00
#
_symmetry.space_group_name_H-M   'P 1'
#
loop_
_entity.id
_entity.type
_entity.pdbx_description
1 polymer ?
#
loop_
_entity_poly.entity_id
_entity_poly.type
_entity_poly.pdbx_seq_one_letter_code
_entity_poly.pdbx_strand_id
1 'polypeptide(L)'
;GSLAALLLRAGRARRPPLAGRLGKLLVSPRRNLQYGWTAYLLGDRASAKFTEYSKVFTVEGNLYSGTAKLAQQVAETLGLRYFPEATVHLLDQFTGDGENLDLKYNGSCYLETFYNEPKHPNGNSYRLQVWMYCS
;
A
#
# COMPACT_ATOMS: atom_id res chain seq x y z
N GLY A 1 49.42 42.20 -53.18
CA GLY A 1 49.48 40.87 -52.53
C GLY A 1 50.45 40.96 -51.38
N SER A 2 50.31 40.28 -50.24
CA SER A 2 49.41 39.21 -49.80
C SER A 2 49.33 39.34 -48.25
N LEU A 3 48.20 39.81 -47.72
CA LEU A 3 47.23 39.09 -46.87
C LEU A 3 47.76 38.41 -45.58
N ALA A 4 47.25 38.95 -44.44
CA ALA A 4 47.02 38.36 -43.11
C ALA A 4 48.26 38.11 -42.20
N ALA A 5 48.61 38.96 -41.23
CA ALA A 5 47.91 39.33 -39.99
C ALA A 5 47.45 38.11 -39.15
N LEU A 6 47.98 37.96 -37.92
CA LEU A 6 47.24 38.21 -36.66
C LEU A 6 47.82 37.42 -35.45
N LEU A 7 48.49 38.16 -34.56
CA LEU A 7 48.46 38.15 -33.07
C LEU A 7 48.60 36.85 -32.24
N LEU A 8 49.72 36.80 -31.50
CA LEU A 8 49.85 36.61 -30.04
C LEU A 8 48.69 36.00 -29.24
N ARG A 9 48.98 34.94 -28.45
CA ARG A 9 48.63 34.89 -27.00
C ARG A 9 49.27 33.71 -26.25
N ALA A 10 49.95 34.06 -25.16
CA ALA A 10 50.40 33.16 -24.09
C ALA A 10 49.20 32.66 -23.26
N GLY A 11 49.28 31.44 -22.69
CA GLY A 11 48.24 30.90 -21.82
C GLY A 11 48.72 29.75 -20.92
N ARG A 12 48.81 30.04 -19.61
CA ARG A 12 49.01 29.10 -18.50
C ARG A 12 48.10 27.87 -18.60
N ALA A 13 48.67 26.68 -18.46
CA ALA A 13 47.94 25.43 -18.28
C ALA A 13 47.22 25.42 -16.92
N ARG A 14 45.89 25.56 -16.93
CA ARG A 14 45.01 25.30 -15.77
C ARG A 14 44.82 23.79 -15.64
N ARG A 15 45.07 23.23 -14.45
CA ARG A 15 44.61 21.88 -14.07
C ARG A 15 43.08 21.87 -14.03
N PRO A 16 42.38 20.85 -14.56
CA PRO A 16 40.93 20.77 -14.45
C PRO A 16 40.55 20.49 -12.99
N PRO A 17 39.39 21.01 -12.51
CA PRO A 17 38.91 20.66 -11.19
C PRO A 17 38.53 19.18 -11.18
N LEU A 18 38.91 18.48 -10.10
CA LEU A 18 38.31 17.21 -9.71
C LEU A 18 36.84 17.47 -9.41
N ALA A 19 36.00 17.40 -10.45
CA ALA A 19 34.57 17.31 -10.30
C ALA A 19 34.29 16.02 -9.55
N GLY A 20 34.08 16.15 -8.23
CA GLY A 20 33.60 15.08 -7.39
C GLY A 20 32.35 14.51 -8.04
N ARG A 21 32.46 13.28 -8.55
CA ARG A 21 31.30 12.48 -8.91
C ARG A 21 30.54 12.25 -7.61
N LEU A 22 29.58 13.12 -7.31
CA LEU A 22 28.48 12.76 -6.45
C LEU A 22 27.84 11.56 -7.15
N GLY A 23 28.11 10.36 -6.64
CA GLY A 23 27.49 9.14 -7.13
C GLY A 23 25.99 9.34 -7.02
N LYS A 24 25.34 9.62 -8.14
CA LYS A 24 23.89 9.52 -8.24
C LYS A 24 23.58 8.06 -7.96
N LEU A 25 23.10 7.76 -6.75
CA LEU A 25 22.50 6.48 -6.46
C LEU A 25 21.42 6.25 -7.52
N LEU A 26 21.64 5.27 -8.37
CA LEU A 26 20.67 4.88 -9.39
C LEU A 26 19.56 4.13 -8.66
N VAL A 27 18.60 4.89 -8.12
CA VAL A 27 17.37 4.34 -7.54
C VAL A 27 16.55 3.81 -8.70
N SER A 28 16.68 2.52 -8.98
CA SER A 28 15.87 1.83 -9.99
C SER A 28 14.38 1.90 -9.60
N PRO A 29 13.45 2.28 -10.50
CA PRO A 29 12.06 2.56 -10.14
C PRO A 29 11.13 1.33 -10.10
N ARG A 30 11.64 0.11 -9.89
CA ARG A 30 10.80 -1.11 -9.90
C ARG A 30 11.17 -2.13 -8.81
N ARG A 31 11.20 -1.67 -7.55
CA ARG A 31 10.97 -2.54 -6.40
C ARG A 31 9.89 -1.86 -5.56
N ASN A 32 8.91 -2.63 -5.07
CA ASN A 32 8.01 -2.22 -3.99
C ASN A 32 8.89 -1.87 -2.78
N LEU A 33 9.41 -0.64 -2.74
CA LEU A 33 10.27 -0.16 -1.68
C LEU A 33 9.37 0.14 -0.49
N GLN A 34 9.33 -0.88 0.38
CA GLN A 34 8.72 -0.85 1.68
C GLN A 34 9.28 0.32 2.48
N TYR A 35 8.38 1.07 3.12
CA TYR A 35 8.76 2.04 4.12
C TYR A 35 9.64 1.34 5.17
N GLY A 36 10.87 1.80 5.32
CA GLY A 36 11.86 1.20 6.20
C GLY A 36 12.67 2.26 6.91
N TRP A 37 13.58 1.83 7.78
CA TRP A 37 14.41 2.71 8.59
C TRP A 37 15.16 3.78 7.77
N THR A 38 15.65 3.43 6.59
CA THR A 38 16.36 4.35 5.70
C THR A 38 15.43 5.43 5.14
N ALA A 39 14.21 5.09 4.74
CA ALA A 39 13.22 6.05 4.26
C ALA A 39 12.82 7.04 5.37
N TYR A 40 12.67 6.54 6.60
CA TYR A 40 12.39 7.36 7.78
C TYR A 40 13.52 8.35 8.09
N LEU A 41 14.78 7.89 8.07
CA LEU A 41 15.96 8.74 8.27
C LEU A 41 16.13 9.78 7.16
N LEU A 42 15.82 9.42 5.92
CA LEU A 42 15.86 10.32 4.77
C LEU A 42 14.71 11.35 4.74
N GLY A 43 13.83 11.33 5.75
CA GLY A 43 12.83 12.37 5.97
C GLY A 43 11.45 12.05 5.38
N ASP A 44 11.23 10.87 4.80
CA ASP A 44 9.88 10.39 4.50
C ASP A 44 9.24 9.97 5.82
N ARG A 45 8.48 10.87 6.45
CA ARG A 45 7.73 10.61 7.67
C ARG A 45 6.25 10.54 7.33
N ALA A 46 5.58 9.49 7.79
CA ALA A 46 4.12 9.37 7.69
C ALA A 46 3.40 10.60 8.28
N SER A 47 3.93 11.17 9.38
CA SER A 47 3.37 12.36 10.03
C SER A 47 3.35 13.61 9.14
N ALA A 48 4.24 13.73 8.16
CA ALA A 48 4.26 14.86 7.23
C ALA A 48 3.13 14.78 6.19
N LYS A 49 2.56 13.59 5.98
CA LYS A 49 1.45 13.33 5.05
C LYS A 49 0.08 13.37 5.74
N PHE A 50 0.04 13.39 7.07
CA PHE A 50 -1.21 13.47 7.82
C PHE A 50 -1.79 14.88 7.81
N THR A 51 -3.08 14.95 7.51
CA THR A 51 -3.90 16.16 7.56
C THR A 51 -4.93 16.03 8.69
N GLU A 52 -5.61 17.11 9.04
CA GLU A 52 -6.70 17.09 10.04
C GLU A 52 -7.83 16.10 9.66
N TYR A 53 -8.00 15.87 8.35
CA TYR A 53 -9.00 14.97 7.78
C TYR A 53 -8.53 13.51 7.64
N SER A 54 -7.29 13.19 8.05
CA SER A 54 -6.75 11.83 8.04
C SER A 54 -7.27 11.02 9.24
N LYS A 55 -8.59 10.81 9.29
CA LYS A 55 -9.28 10.08 10.36
C LYS A 55 -9.81 8.75 9.84
N VAL A 56 -9.77 7.72 10.69
CA VAL A 56 -10.35 6.41 10.41
C VAL A 56 -11.75 6.38 11.01
N PHE A 57 -12.75 6.07 10.20
CA PHE A 57 -14.11 5.87 10.64
C PHE A 57 -14.45 4.39 10.56
N THR A 58 -14.95 3.84 11.66
CA THR A 58 -15.44 2.46 11.75
C THR A 58 -16.95 2.51 11.91
N VAL A 59 -17.68 1.91 10.97
CA VAL A 59 -19.15 1.82 11.02
C VAL A 59 -19.51 0.43 11.51
N GLU A 60 -20.09 0.36 12.70
CA GLU A 60 -20.50 -0.89 13.36
C GLU A 60 -22.01 -1.03 13.36
N GLY A 61 -22.50 -2.27 13.29
CA GLY A 61 -23.91 -2.56 13.42
C GLY A 61 -24.25 -4.03 13.20
N ASN A 62 -25.50 -4.39 13.48
CA ASN A 62 -25.97 -5.77 13.33
C ASN A 62 -26.01 -6.21 11.85
N LEU A 63 -26.05 -7.52 11.61
CA LEU A 63 -26.28 -8.10 10.29
C LEU A 63 -27.57 -7.50 9.67
N TYR A 64 -27.51 -7.19 8.38
CA TYR A 64 -28.60 -6.55 7.61
C TYR A 64 -29.03 -5.13 8.03
N SER A 65 -28.27 -4.44 8.88
CA SER A 65 -28.56 -3.04 9.25
C SER A 65 -28.20 -1.99 8.17
N GLY A 66 -27.61 -2.41 7.05
CA GLY A 66 -27.23 -1.51 5.95
C GLY A 66 -25.98 -0.67 6.21
N THR A 67 -25.19 -1.02 7.21
CA THR A 67 -23.93 -0.36 7.61
C THR A 67 -22.94 -0.23 6.45
N ALA A 68 -22.79 -1.26 5.61
CA ALA A 68 -21.90 -1.23 4.45
C ALA A 68 -22.26 -0.10 3.47
N LYS A 69 -23.56 0.10 3.20
CA LYS A 69 -24.04 1.18 2.32
C LYS A 69 -23.78 2.55 2.94
N LEU A 70 -24.01 2.68 4.24
CA LEU A 70 -23.72 3.92 4.97
C LEU A 70 -22.22 4.25 4.95
N ALA A 71 -21.37 3.26 5.21
CA ALA A 71 -19.92 3.42 5.18
C ALA A 71 -19.42 3.84 3.79
N GLN A 72 -19.99 3.26 2.73
CA GLN A 72 -19.70 3.67 1.36
C GLN A 72 -20.11 5.13 1.09
N GLN A 73 -21.32 5.53 1.47
CA GLN A 73 -21.80 6.91 1.29
C GLN A 73 -20.94 7.93 2.06
N VAL A 74 -20.54 7.59 3.29
CA VAL A 74 -19.66 8.45 4.10
C VAL A 74 -18.29 8.58 3.44
N ALA A 75 -17.73 7.48 2.93
CA ALA A 75 -16.44 7.50 2.23
C ALA A 75 -16.50 8.34 0.96
N GLU A 76 -17.55 8.19 0.15
CA GLU A 76 -17.77 8.97 -1.08
C GLU A 76 -17.95 10.46 -0.78
N THR A 77 -18.74 10.81 0.24
CA THR A 77 -19.03 12.20 0.62
C THR A 77 -17.79 12.92 1.16
N LEU A 78 -16.97 12.23 1.94
CA LEU A 78 -15.75 12.79 2.55
C LEU A 78 -14.49 12.60 1.70
N GLY A 79 -14.59 11.93 0.55
CA GLY A 79 -13.43 11.60 -0.29
C GLY A 79 -12.45 10.64 0.38
N LEU A 80 -12.93 9.78 1.29
CA LEU A 80 -12.12 8.79 1.98
C LEU A 80 -12.04 7.48 1.20
N ARG A 81 -11.01 6.67 1.51
CA ARG A 81 -10.92 5.33 0.97
C ARG A 81 -11.90 4.40 1.68
N TYR A 82 -12.82 3.81 0.92
CA TYR A 82 -13.73 2.79 1.41
C TYR A 82 -13.02 1.43 1.53
N PHE A 83 -13.27 0.74 2.64
CA PHE A 83 -12.87 -0.65 2.85
C PHE A 83 -14.15 -1.50 2.99
N PRO A 84 -14.30 -2.58 2.21
CA PRO A 84 -15.48 -3.43 2.29
C PRO A 84 -15.52 -4.23 3.59
N GLU A 85 -16.70 -4.74 3.93
CA GLU A 85 -16.92 -5.62 5.09
C GLU A 85 -16.03 -6.87 5.02
N ALA A 86 -15.54 -7.31 6.18
CA ALA A 86 -14.74 -8.52 6.30
C ALA A 86 -15.56 -9.75 5.88
N THR A 87 -15.03 -10.46 4.89
CA THR A 87 -15.59 -11.71 4.38
C THR A 87 -14.51 -12.77 4.35
N VAL A 88 -14.90 -14.04 4.22
CA VAL A 88 -13.97 -15.18 4.17
C VAL A 88 -12.93 -15.03 3.04
N HIS A 89 -13.28 -14.32 1.96
CA HIS A 89 -12.42 -14.08 0.79
C HIS A 89 -11.78 -12.69 0.77
N LEU A 90 -11.88 -11.90 1.85
CA LEU A 90 -11.34 -10.54 1.85
C LEU A 90 -9.82 -10.54 1.62
N LEU A 91 -9.10 -11.45 2.27
CA LEU A 91 -7.65 -11.61 2.08
C LEU A 91 -7.28 -11.99 0.64
N ASP A 92 -8.10 -12.81 -0.02
CA ASP A 92 -7.89 -13.24 -1.41
C ASP A 92 -7.95 -12.05 -2.36
N GLN A 93 -8.83 -11.07 -2.08
CA GLN A 93 -8.94 -9.86 -2.88
C GLN A 93 -7.73 -8.93 -2.74
N PHE A 94 -7.07 -8.95 -1.57
CA PHE A 94 -5.88 -8.15 -1.31
C PHE A 94 -4.57 -8.84 -1.68
N THR A 95 -4.59 -10.17 -1.88
CA THR A 95 -3.39 -11.00 -2.03
C THR A 95 -3.42 -11.77 -3.34
N GLY A 96 -2.32 -11.74 -4.10
CA GLY A 96 -2.20 -12.51 -5.34
C GLY A 96 -3.00 -11.90 -6.50
N ASP A 97 -3.81 -12.73 -7.16
CA ASP A 97 -4.49 -12.39 -8.41
C ASP A 97 -5.86 -11.71 -8.19
N GLY A 98 -6.32 -11.62 -6.93
CA GLY A 98 -7.60 -11.00 -6.57
C GLY A 98 -8.84 -11.87 -6.85
N GLU A 99 -8.64 -13.12 -7.28
CA GLU A 99 -9.72 -14.10 -7.44
C GLU A 99 -10.03 -14.79 -6.11
N ASN A 100 -11.31 -15.11 -5.88
CA ASN A 100 -11.73 -15.85 -4.69
C ASN A 100 -11.16 -17.28 -4.75
N LEU A 101 -10.37 -17.64 -3.76
CA LEU A 101 -9.82 -18.99 -3.65
C LEU A 101 -10.91 -19.97 -3.22
N ASP A 102 -10.70 -21.25 -3.55
CA ASP A 102 -11.54 -22.33 -3.03
C ASP A 102 -11.48 -22.34 -1.49
N LEU A 103 -12.63 -22.51 -0.84
CA LEU A 103 -12.79 -22.47 0.61
C LEU A 103 -11.87 -23.45 1.35
N LYS A 104 -11.43 -24.53 0.69
CA LYS A 104 -10.44 -25.46 1.27
C LYS A 104 -9.12 -24.77 1.64
N TYR A 105 -8.73 -23.71 0.92
CA TYR A 105 -7.52 -22.94 1.17
C TYR A 105 -7.74 -21.80 2.18
N ASN A 106 -8.99 -21.40 2.42
CA ASN A 106 -9.37 -20.32 3.33
C ASN A 106 -9.68 -20.86 4.73
N GLY A 107 -8.77 -21.70 5.24
CA GLY A 107 -8.91 -22.34 6.54
C GLY A 107 -10.05 -23.37 6.63
N SER A 108 -10.67 -23.75 5.50
CA SER A 108 -11.82 -24.67 5.37
C SER A 108 -13.02 -24.34 6.29
N CYS A 109 -13.33 -23.04 6.37
CA CYS A 109 -14.45 -22.49 7.11
C CYS A 109 -15.64 -22.23 6.17
N TYR A 110 -16.83 -22.67 6.56
CA TYR A 110 -18.05 -22.55 5.74
C TYR A 110 -19.11 -21.74 6.47
N LEU A 111 -19.54 -20.63 5.88
CA LEU A 111 -20.54 -19.76 6.48
C LEU A 111 -21.93 -20.43 6.49
N GLU A 112 -22.23 -21.19 5.45
CA GLU A 112 -23.48 -21.95 5.29
C GLU A 112 -23.60 -23.02 6.38
N THR A 113 -22.52 -23.74 6.68
CA THR A 113 -22.50 -24.73 7.77
C THR A 113 -22.72 -24.07 9.13
N PHE A 114 -22.20 -22.86 9.34
CA PHE A 114 -22.44 -22.10 10.59
C PHE A 114 -23.91 -21.69 10.75
N TYR A 115 -24.56 -21.23 9.67
CA TYR A 115 -25.97 -20.86 9.70
C TYR A 115 -26.90 -22.06 9.87
N ASN A 116 -26.61 -23.18 9.22
CA ASN A 116 -27.43 -24.39 9.30
C ASN A 116 -27.22 -25.12 10.62
N GLU A 117 -25.97 -25.31 11.05
CA GLU A 117 -25.60 -26.10 12.22
C GLU A 117 -24.51 -25.39 13.04
N PRO A 118 -24.87 -24.42 13.90
CA PRO A 118 -23.89 -23.66 14.67
C PRO A 118 -23.13 -24.49 15.72
N LYS A 119 -23.60 -25.72 16.02
CA LYS A 119 -22.92 -26.68 16.92
C LYS A 119 -22.33 -27.88 16.17
N HIS A 120 -22.01 -27.70 14.89
CA HIS A 120 -21.44 -28.77 14.08
C HIS A 120 -20.16 -29.36 14.75
N PRO A 121 -20.02 -30.69 14.86
CA PRO A 121 -18.95 -31.34 15.62
C PRO A 121 -17.54 -31.06 15.07
N ASN A 122 -17.43 -30.68 13.79
CA ASN A 122 -16.17 -30.27 13.13
C ASN A 122 -15.61 -28.91 13.62
N GLY A 123 -16.23 -28.27 14.62
CA GLY A 123 -15.72 -27.01 15.18
C GLY A 123 -15.70 -25.84 14.18
N ASN A 124 -16.54 -25.89 13.15
CA ASN A 124 -16.60 -24.89 12.09
C ASN A 124 -16.84 -23.47 12.63
N SER A 125 -17.68 -23.34 13.65
CA SER A 125 -18.04 -22.06 14.27
C SER A 125 -16.82 -21.32 14.85
N TYR A 126 -15.97 -22.04 15.58
CA TYR A 126 -14.76 -21.45 16.15
C TYR A 126 -13.74 -21.11 15.06
N ARG A 127 -13.57 -22.01 14.09
CA ARG A 127 -12.65 -21.81 12.97
C ARG A 127 -13.05 -20.59 12.12
N LEU A 128 -14.34 -20.44 11.84
CA LEU A 128 -14.87 -19.29 11.13
C LEU A 128 -14.63 -18.00 11.92
N GLN A 129 -14.87 -18.00 13.23
CA GLN A 129 -14.62 -16.82 14.08
C GLN A 129 -13.13 -16.43 14.08
N VAL A 130 -12.22 -17.39 14.22
CA VAL A 130 -10.77 -17.13 14.18
C VAL A 130 -10.36 -16.65 12.80
N TRP A 131 -10.92 -17.22 11.73
CA TRP A 131 -10.63 -16.79 10.37
C TRP A 131 -11.03 -15.33 10.17
N MET A 132 -12.28 -14.97 10.49
CA MET A 132 -12.78 -13.59 10.37
C MET A 132 -12.07 -12.57 11.28
N TYR A 133 -11.42 -13.03 12.35
CA TYR A 133 -10.61 -12.16 13.21
C TYR A 133 -9.23 -11.87 12.62
N CYS A 134 -8.65 -12.84 11.91
CA CYS A 134 -7.31 -12.73 11.34
C CYS A 134 -7.29 -12.21 9.89
N SER A 135 -8.39 -12.39 9.16
CA SER A 135 -8.57 -12.00 7.76
C SER A 135 -8.92 -10.54 7.59
#